data_AF-A0A0B8T6G4-F1
#
_entry.id   AF-A0A0B8T6G4-F1
#
_cell.length_a   1.000
_cell.length_b   1.000
_cell.length_c   1.000
_cell.angle_alpha   90.00
_cell.angle_beta   90.00
_cell.angle_gamma   90.00
#
_symmetry.space_group_name_H-M   'P 1'
#
loop_
_entity.id
_entity.type
_entity.pdbx_description
1 polymer ?
#
loop_
_entity_poly.entity_id
_entity_poly.type
_entity_poly.pdbx_seq_one_letter_code
_entity_poly.pdbx_strand_id
1 'polypeptide(L)'
;MKTIITMFLLLCATWTHAQVSKLDKIFDKYQEAKGVTSIKIGKPMFNMINKLNIGEEEMGQIKPLLTKINSIKMLVVEDNDSLHIQDEVKQAFSNIQYEELMAIHSDGSRIKFLAESTSGDILSNLLLDIAADGSTIFMILDGKISYEDINKLVNEK
;
A
#
# COMPACT_ATOMS: atom_id res chain seq x y z
N MET A 1 7.80 48.29 -5.72
CA MET A 1 7.83 47.17 -6.68
C MET A 1 8.50 45.92 -6.12
N LYS A 2 9.69 46.03 -5.50
CA LYS A 2 10.42 44.89 -4.90
C LYS A 2 9.63 44.15 -3.81
N THR A 3 8.93 44.89 -2.94
CA THR A 3 8.10 44.34 -1.84
C THR A 3 6.86 43.59 -2.31
N ILE A 4 6.26 44.00 -3.44
CA ILE A 4 5.09 43.33 -4.02
C ILE A 4 5.48 41.97 -4.62
N ILE A 5 6.65 41.89 -5.26
CA ILE A 5 7.19 40.63 -5.81
C ILE A 5 7.52 39.64 -4.68
N THR A 6 8.09 40.13 -3.57
CA THR A 6 8.40 39.28 -2.40
C THR A 6 7.14 38.74 -1.72
N MET A 7 6.05 39.51 -1.68
CA MET A 7 4.77 39.07 -1.11
C MET A 7 4.05 38.05 -2.00
N PHE A 8 4.19 38.16 -3.32
CA PHE A 8 3.64 37.19 -4.27
C PHE A 8 4.39 35.84 -4.23
N LEU A 9 5.70 35.87 -4.01
CA LEU A 9 6.53 34.66 -3.88
C LEU A 9 6.19 33.83 -2.62
N LEU A 10 5.81 34.50 -1.53
CA LEU A 10 5.40 33.89 -0.26
C LEU A 10 4.01 33.22 -0.32
N LEU A 11 3.12 33.71 -1.20
CA LEU A 11 1.78 33.14 -1.42
C LEU A 11 1.80 31.86 -2.28
N CYS A 12 2.85 31.62 -3.08
CA CYS A 12 3.02 30.35 -3.78
C CYS A 12 3.54 29.22 -2.88
N ALA A 13 4.17 29.55 -1.74
CA ALA A 13 4.76 28.55 -0.84
C ALA A 13 3.72 27.74 -0.04
N THR A 14 2.46 28.16 0.00
CA THR A 14 1.39 27.47 0.76
C THR A 14 0.63 26.41 -0.06
N TRP A 15 1.03 26.15 -1.31
CA TRP A 15 0.39 25.16 -2.19
C TRP A 15 1.12 23.81 -2.23
N THR A 16 1.93 23.49 -1.23
CA THR A 16 2.43 22.12 -1.05
C THR A 16 1.33 21.27 -0.40
N HIS A 17 0.26 20.98 -1.14
CA HIS A 17 -0.59 19.87 -0.79
C HIS A 17 0.22 18.59 -0.99
N ALA A 18 0.76 18.03 0.09
CA ALA A 18 1.16 16.63 0.09
C ALA A 18 -0.10 15.84 -0.31
N GLN A 19 -0.15 15.34 -1.54
CA GLN A 19 -1.27 14.57 -2.05
C GLN A 19 -1.29 13.25 -1.29
N VAL A 20 -1.96 13.22 -0.14
CA VAL A 20 -2.16 12.00 0.65
C VAL A 20 -2.95 11.02 -0.20
N SER A 21 -2.42 9.81 -0.39
CA SER A 21 -3.08 8.77 -1.18
C SER A 21 -4.46 8.47 -0.62
N LYS A 22 -5.43 8.15 -1.49
CA LYS A 22 -6.75 7.70 -1.03
C LYS A 22 -6.65 6.42 -0.19
N LEU A 23 -5.70 5.55 -0.52
CA LEU A 23 -5.38 4.34 0.24
C LEU A 23 -4.98 4.67 1.68
N ASP A 24 -4.16 5.69 1.86
CA ASP A 24 -3.74 6.13 3.19
C ASP A 24 -4.90 6.64 4.02
N LYS A 25 -5.84 7.37 3.41
CA LYS A 25 -7.04 7.86 4.10
C LYS A 25 -7.94 6.72 4.56
N ILE A 26 -8.10 5.68 3.73
CA ILE A 26 -8.86 4.48 4.09
C ILE A 26 -8.17 3.77 5.25
N PHE A 27 -6.86 3.52 5.14
CA PHE A 27 -6.10 2.91 6.21
C PHE A 27 -6.27 3.70 7.52
N ASP A 28 -6.07 5.02 7.47
CA ASP A 28 -6.11 5.84 8.67
C ASP A 28 -7.50 5.85 9.33
N LYS A 29 -8.56 5.77 8.52
CA LYS A 29 -9.96 5.66 9.00
C LYS A 29 -10.23 4.35 9.73
N TYR A 30 -9.71 3.23 9.24
CA TYR A 30 -10.06 1.89 9.74
C TYR A 30 -9.01 1.24 10.64
N GLN A 31 -7.80 1.82 10.78
CA GLN A 31 -6.72 1.20 11.56
C GLN A 31 -7.07 0.99 13.05
N GLU A 32 -8.00 1.76 13.59
CA GLU A 32 -8.46 1.67 14.99
C GLU A 32 -9.89 1.11 15.10
N ALA A 33 -10.48 0.65 13.99
CA ALA A 33 -11.84 0.14 13.98
C ALA A 33 -11.93 -1.19 14.74
N LYS A 34 -13.02 -1.37 15.50
CA LYS A 34 -13.28 -2.62 16.21
C LYS A 34 -13.47 -3.76 15.18
N GLY A 35 -12.80 -4.89 15.41
CA GLY A 35 -12.83 -6.04 14.49
C GLY A 35 -11.85 -5.93 13.33
N VAL A 36 -10.97 -4.93 13.34
CA VAL A 36 -9.88 -4.76 12.37
C VAL A 36 -8.54 -4.89 13.09
N THR A 37 -7.68 -5.77 12.61
CA THR A 37 -6.28 -5.82 13.01
C THR A 37 -5.46 -4.99 12.03
N SER A 38 -4.75 -3.99 12.51
CA SER A 38 -3.93 -3.11 11.68
C SER A 38 -2.43 -3.28 11.96
N ILE A 39 -1.62 -3.29 10.89
CA ILE A 39 -0.17 -3.34 10.97
C ILE A 39 0.41 -2.23 10.09
N LYS A 40 1.34 -1.44 10.60
CA LYS A 40 2.05 -0.40 9.85
C LYS A 40 3.55 -0.54 10.04
N ILE A 41 4.25 -0.85 8.97
CA ILE A 41 5.70 -0.97 8.93
C ILE A 41 6.26 0.18 8.10
N GLY A 42 7.04 1.06 8.74
CA GLY A 42 7.67 2.19 8.08
C GLY A 42 9.12 1.93 7.66
N LYS A 43 9.63 2.83 6.81
CA LYS A 43 11.03 2.84 6.32
C LYS A 43 12.12 2.57 7.37
N PRO A 44 12.06 3.11 8.61
CA PRO A 44 13.06 2.79 9.63
C PRO A 44 13.18 1.29 9.93
N MET A 45 12.06 0.56 9.91
CA MET A 45 12.07 -0.90 10.14
C MET A 45 12.74 -1.65 8.99
N PHE A 46 12.46 -1.27 7.74
CA PHE A 46 13.13 -1.86 6.58
C PHE A 46 14.63 -1.60 6.58
N ASN A 47 15.05 -0.41 7.00
CA ASN A 47 16.47 -0.08 7.18
C ASN A 47 17.11 -0.92 8.29
N MET A 48 16.37 -1.23 9.35
CA MET A 48 16.85 -2.12 10.42
C MET A 48 17.02 -3.55 9.89
N ILE A 49 16.01 -4.08 9.19
CA ILE A 49 16.04 -5.40 8.55
C ILE A 49 17.22 -5.51 7.58
N ASN A 50 17.45 -4.50 6.74
CA ASN A 50 18.60 -4.45 5.82
C ASN A 50 19.98 -4.45 6.50
N LYS A 51 20.06 -4.06 7.78
CA LYS A 51 21.28 -4.08 8.59
C LYS A 51 21.46 -5.39 9.37
N LEU A 52 20.38 -6.16 9.54
CA LEU A 52 20.46 -7.50 10.08
C LEU A 52 20.96 -8.41 8.95
N ASN A 53 22.07 -9.11 9.17
CA ASN A 53 22.59 -10.12 8.24
C ASN A 53 21.70 -11.39 8.31
N ILE A 54 20.44 -11.25 7.91
CA ILE A 54 19.56 -12.38 7.62
C ILE A 54 20.10 -13.00 6.32
N GLY A 55 20.23 -14.33 6.27
CA GLY A 55 20.98 -15.05 5.24
C GLY A 55 20.72 -14.59 3.80
N GLU A 56 21.78 -14.57 2.97
CA GLU A 56 21.73 -13.97 1.62
C GLU A 56 20.76 -14.68 0.65
N GLU A 57 20.50 -15.97 0.83
CA GLU A 57 19.64 -16.76 -0.07
C GLU A 57 18.18 -16.28 -0.06
N GLU A 58 17.63 -15.90 1.09
CA GLU A 58 16.23 -15.45 1.23
C GLU A 58 16.11 -13.92 1.09
N MET A 59 17.12 -13.17 1.55
CA MET A 59 17.08 -11.71 1.61
C MET A 59 17.45 -11.04 0.27
N GLY A 60 18.19 -11.74 -0.61
CA GLY A 60 18.76 -11.17 -1.84
C GLY A 60 17.72 -10.59 -2.80
N GLN A 61 16.52 -11.19 -2.86
CA GLN A 61 15.45 -10.82 -3.78
C GLN A 61 14.50 -9.75 -3.23
N ILE A 62 14.29 -9.76 -1.91
CA ILE A 62 13.38 -8.83 -1.21
C ILE A 62 14.09 -7.50 -0.93
N LYS A 63 15.41 -7.52 -0.69
CA LYS A 63 16.21 -6.33 -0.35
C LYS A 63 16.12 -5.18 -1.36
N PRO A 64 16.19 -5.40 -2.69
CA PRO A 64 15.95 -4.35 -3.68
C PRO A 64 14.56 -3.70 -3.54
N LEU A 65 13.53 -4.48 -3.22
CA LEU A 65 12.16 -3.98 -3.04
C LEU A 65 12.01 -3.16 -1.76
N LEU A 66 12.66 -3.58 -0.66
CA LEU A 66 12.66 -2.84 0.61
C LEU A 66 13.22 -1.41 0.48
N THR A 67 14.13 -1.16 -0.48
CA THR A 67 14.66 0.20 -0.72
C THR A 67 13.67 1.12 -1.44
N LYS A 68 12.71 0.56 -2.17
CA LYS A 68 11.73 1.26 -3.00
C LYS A 68 10.41 1.54 -2.27
N ILE A 69 10.17 0.84 -1.16
CA ILE A 69 8.98 0.96 -0.32
C ILE A 69 9.26 1.96 0.81
N ASN A 70 8.32 2.86 1.05
CA ASN A 70 8.30 3.80 2.17
C ASN A 70 7.55 3.22 3.37
N SER A 71 6.43 2.55 3.11
CA SER A 71 5.67 1.85 4.15
C SER A 71 4.86 0.66 3.61
N ILE A 72 4.67 -0.34 4.47
CA ILE A 72 3.67 -1.40 4.29
C ILE A 72 2.59 -1.16 5.33
N LYS A 73 1.34 -1.13 4.90
CA LYS A 73 0.19 -1.02 5.79
C LYS A 73 -0.74 -2.19 5.52
N MET A 74 -1.24 -2.83 6.55
CA MET A 74 -2.13 -3.99 6.44
C MET A 74 -3.35 -3.80 7.31
N LEU A 75 -4.53 -4.06 6.76
CA LEU A 75 -5.78 -4.24 7.50
C LEU A 75 -6.24 -5.68 7.31
N VAL A 76 -6.32 -6.43 8.40
CA VAL A 76 -6.94 -7.75 8.43
C VAL A 76 -8.33 -7.59 9.02
N VAL A 77 -9.34 -8.01 8.27
CA VAL A 77 -10.74 -8.00 8.68
C VAL A 77 -11.23 -9.44 8.73
N GLU A 78 -11.58 -9.91 9.92
CA GLU A 78 -12.05 -11.28 10.15
C GLU A 78 -13.56 -11.40 9.84
N ASP A 79 -13.97 -12.52 9.28
CA ASP A 79 -15.38 -12.92 9.08
C ASP A 79 -15.96 -13.35 10.43
N ASN A 80 -16.30 -12.38 11.28
CA ASN A 80 -17.08 -12.61 12.51
C ASN A 80 -18.43 -11.88 12.43
N ASP A 81 -19.23 -11.92 13.51
CA ASP A 81 -20.58 -11.31 13.60
C ASP A 81 -20.62 -9.81 13.26
N SER A 82 -19.47 -9.15 13.09
CA SER A 82 -19.32 -7.78 12.62
C SER A 82 -19.33 -7.66 11.10
N LEU A 83 -20.18 -8.41 10.38
CA LEU A 83 -20.31 -8.37 8.90
C LEU A 83 -20.33 -6.93 8.33
N HIS A 84 -20.89 -5.99 9.10
CA HIS A 84 -20.96 -4.58 8.73
C HIS A 84 -19.58 -3.91 8.52
N ILE A 85 -18.58 -4.17 9.37
CA ILE A 85 -17.26 -3.52 9.21
C ILE A 85 -16.53 -4.07 7.99
N GLN A 86 -16.70 -5.36 7.72
CA GLN A 86 -16.10 -6.00 6.56
C GLN A 86 -16.64 -5.39 5.26
N ASP A 87 -17.95 -5.26 5.14
CA ASP A 87 -18.59 -4.65 3.98
C ASP A 87 -18.19 -3.18 3.84
N GLU A 88 -18.10 -2.44 4.95
CA GLU A 88 -17.69 -1.02 4.94
C GLU A 88 -16.24 -0.85 4.43
N VAL A 89 -15.31 -1.66 4.94
CA VAL A 89 -13.90 -1.61 4.53
C VAL A 89 -13.76 -2.07 3.07
N LYS A 90 -14.38 -3.18 2.68
CA LYS A 90 -14.40 -3.68 1.29
C LYS A 90 -14.94 -2.62 0.33
N GLN A 91 -16.04 -1.97 0.69
CA GLN A 91 -16.65 -0.92 -0.13
C GLN A 91 -15.75 0.32 -0.22
N ALA A 92 -15.10 0.71 0.87
CA ALA A 92 -14.18 1.85 0.88
C ALA A 92 -13.04 1.66 -0.13
N PHE A 93 -12.41 0.49 -0.16
CA PHE A 93 -11.40 0.17 -1.17
C PHE A 93 -12.00 0.07 -2.57
N SER A 94 -13.12 -0.62 -2.74
CA SER A 94 -13.77 -0.81 -4.06
C SER A 94 -14.21 0.51 -4.74
N ASN A 95 -14.43 1.58 -3.96
CA ASN A 95 -14.80 2.90 -4.48
C ASN A 95 -13.63 3.67 -5.12
N ILE A 96 -12.39 3.21 -4.93
CA ILE A 96 -11.25 3.77 -5.63
C ILE A 96 -11.18 3.15 -7.03
N GLN A 97 -10.94 4.00 -8.02
CA GLN A 97 -10.70 3.56 -9.39
C GLN A 97 -9.31 2.92 -9.45
N TYR A 98 -9.28 1.60 -9.58
CA TYR A 98 -8.06 0.83 -9.75
C TYR A 98 -8.01 0.18 -11.12
N GLU A 99 -6.80 -0.05 -11.60
CA GLU A 99 -6.53 -1.02 -12.65
C GLU A 99 -6.06 -2.33 -12.00
N GLU A 100 -6.72 -3.43 -12.35
CA GLU A 100 -6.31 -4.78 -11.95
C GLU A 100 -5.13 -5.21 -12.82
N LEU A 101 -3.98 -5.38 -12.17
CA LEU A 101 -2.74 -5.76 -12.84
C LEU A 101 -2.64 -7.29 -12.97
N MET A 102 -3.12 -8.00 -11.96
CA MET A 102 -3.08 -9.45 -11.87
C MET A 102 -4.08 -9.95 -10.83
N ALA A 103 -4.66 -11.13 -11.07
CA ALA A 103 -5.38 -11.89 -10.07
C ALA A 103 -4.88 -13.34 -10.02
N ILE A 104 -4.63 -13.84 -8.81
CA ILE A 104 -4.24 -15.22 -8.53
C ILE A 104 -5.40 -15.89 -7.81
N HIS A 105 -5.78 -17.06 -8.30
CA HIS A 105 -6.83 -17.89 -7.72
C HIS A 105 -6.23 -19.22 -7.31
N SER A 106 -6.39 -19.60 -6.06
CA SER A 106 -6.01 -20.91 -5.51
C SER A 106 -7.17 -21.44 -4.66
N ASP A 107 -7.23 -22.75 -4.44
CA ASP A 107 -8.29 -23.35 -3.63
C ASP A 107 -8.38 -22.66 -2.26
N GLY A 108 -9.50 -21.98 -1.99
CA GLY A 108 -9.76 -21.23 -0.74
C GLY A 108 -9.20 -19.81 -0.67
N SER A 109 -8.44 -19.33 -1.67
CA SER A 109 -7.88 -17.97 -1.64
C SER A 109 -7.86 -17.24 -2.99
N ARG A 110 -8.01 -15.93 -2.93
CA ARG A 110 -7.91 -15.02 -4.07
C ARG A 110 -7.02 -13.85 -3.71
N ILE A 111 -6.05 -13.55 -4.56
CA ILE A 111 -5.16 -12.38 -4.43
C ILE A 111 -5.34 -11.51 -5.65
N LYS A 112 -5.61 -10.21 -5.45
CA LYS A 112 -5.65 -9.20 -6.52
C LYS A 112 -4.58 -8.15 -6.30
N PHE A 113 -3.88 -7.80 -7.38
CA PHE A 113 -2.93 -6.70 -7.43
C PHE A 113 -3.58 -5.52 -8.15
N LEU A 114 -3.75 -4.41 -7.43
CA LEU A 114 -4.52 -3.24 -7.86
C LEU A 114 -3.66 -1.97 -7.78
N ALA A 115 -3.66 -1.15 -8.82
CA ALA A 115 -2.94 0.14 -8.84
C ALA A 115 -3.87 1.33 -9.09
N GLU A 116 -3.67 2.45 -8.39
CA GLU A 116 -4.49 3.68 -8.53
C GLU A 116 -4.23 4.42 -9.86
N SER A 117 -3.04 4.24 -10.45
CA SER A 117 -2.70 4.77 -11.77
C SER A 117 -1.57 3.96 -12.41
N THR A 118 -1.72 3.67 -13.70
CA THR A 118 -0.75 2.94 -14.54
C THR A 118 -0.08 3.84 -15.58
N SER A 119 -0.22 5.16 -15.43
CA SER A 119 0.37 6.14 -16.35
C SER A 119 1.91 6.17 -16.20
N GLY A 120 2.59 5.23 -16.86
CA GLY A 120 4.05 5.07 -16.87
C GLY A 120 4.53 3.76 -16.24
N ASP A 121 5.86 3.56 -16.21
CA ASP A 121 6.48 2.31 -15.73
C ASP A 121 6.58 2.21 -14.19
N ILE A 122 6.20 3.27 -13.47
CA ILE A 122 6.26 3.35 -12.01
C ILE A 122 4.84 3.49 -11.46
N LEU A 123 4.43 2.48 -10.71
CA LEU A 123 3.17 2.45 -9.99
C LEU A 123 3.40 3.05 -8.60
N SER A 124 2.55 4.02 -8.26
CA SER A 124 2.53 4.63 -6.93
C SER A 124 1.39 4.03 -6.13
N ASN A 125 1.72 3.44 -4.97
CA ASN A 125 0.78 2.82 -4.04
C ASN A 125 0.03 1.62 -4.63
N LEU A 126 0.57 0.43 -4.37
CA LEU A 126 -0.02 -0.85 -4.79
C LEU A 126 -0.92 -1.39 -3.68
N LEU A 127 -2.14 -1.80 -4.02
CA LEU A 127 -3.07 -2.48 -3.12
C LEU A 127 -3.10 -3.96 -3.47
N LEU A 128 -2.91 -4.80 -2.46
CA LEU A 128 -3.17 -6.24 -2.50
C LEU A 128 -4.46 -6.50 -1.73
N ASP A 129 -5.45 -7.04 -2.43
CA ASP A 129 -6.70 -7.53 -1.85
C ASP A 129 -6.63 -9.06 -1.79
N ILE A 130 -6.51 -9.60 -0.59
CA ILE A 130 -6.34 -11.02 -0.33
C ILE A 130 -7.58 -11.51 0.44
N ALA A 131 -8.38 -12.36 -0.20
CA ALA A 131 -9.46 -13.08 0.45
C ALA A 131 -8.98 -14.52 0.74
N ALA A 132 -8.99 -14.95 2.00
CA ALA A 132 -8.60 -16.30 2.40
C ALA A 132 -9.41 -16.75 3.62
N ASP A 133 -10.00 -17.95 3.52
CA ASP A 133 -10.63 -18.72 4.61
C ASP A 133 -11.14 -17.91 5.81
N GLY A 134 -12.24 -17.17 5.62
CA GLY A 134 -12.89 -16.44 6.71
C GLY A 134 -12.24 -15.11 7.08
N SER A 135 -11.37 -14.55 6.23
CA SER A 135 -10.81 -13.22 6.43
C SER A 135 -10.51 -12.51 5.11
N THR A 136 -10.46 -11.19 5.16
CA THR A 136 -10.02 -10.33 4.07
C THR A 136 -8.86 -9.46 4.54
N ILE A 137 -7.76 -9.47 3.79
CA ILE A 137 -6.55 -8.72 4.08
C ILE A 137 -6.35 -7.69 2.98
N PHE A 138 -6.30 -6.42 3.37
CA PHE A 138 -5.88 -5.32 2.50
C PHE A 138 -4.46 -4.93 2.85
N MET A 139 -3.53 -5.13 1.92
CA MET A 139 -2.14 -4.68 2.08
C MET A 139 -1.85 -3.55 1.11
N ILE A 140 -1.41 -2.42 1.65
CA ILE A 140 -1.02 -1.22 0.91
C ILE A 140 0.51 -1.12 0.95
N LEU A 141 1.11 -1.11 -0.22
CA LEU A 141 2.52 -0.89 -0.45
C LEU A 141 2.72 0.55 -0.94
N ASP A 142 3.05 1.45 -0.02
CA ASP A 142 3.42 2.82 -0.34
C ASP A 142 4.89 2.84 -0.78
N GLY A 143 5.11 3.14 -2.05
CA GLY A 143 6.41 3.11 -2.68
C GLY A 143 6.34 3.38 -4.18
N LYS A 144 7.50 3.33 -4.82
CA LYS A 144 7.64 3.40 -6.28
C LYS A 144 7.97 2.02 -6.81
N ILE A 145 6.96 1.29 -7.26
CA ILE A 145 7.08 -0.11 -7.68
C ILE A 145 6.93 -0.18 -9.21
N SER A 146 7.83 -0.87 -9.90
CA SER A 146 7.69 -1.10 -11.34
C SER A 146 6.97 -2.43 -11.64
N TYR A 147 6.53 -2.62 -12.88
CA TYR A 147 6.02 -3.93 -13.34
C TYR A 147 7.05 -5.06 -13.16
N GLU A 148 8.34 -4.75 -13.33
CA GLU A 148 9.42 -5.72 -13.10
C GLU A 148 9.50 -6.15 -11.63
N ASP A 149 9.29 -5.20 -10.71
CA ASP A 149 9.27 -5.48 -9.27
C ASP A 149 8.09 -6.40 -8.89
N ILE A 150 6.91 -6.19 -9.50
CA ILE A 150 5.74 -7.07 -9.32
C ILE A 150 6.04 -8.47 -9.87
N ASN A 151 6.64 -8.56 -11.05
CA ASN A 151 7.03 -9.85 -11.63
C ASN A 151 8.00 -10.64 -10.76
N LYS A 152 8.90 -9.96 -10.02
CA LYS A 152 9.81 -10.62 -9.06
C LYS A 152 9.06 -11.15 -7.84
N LEU A 153 8.03 -10.45 -7.37
CA LEU A 153 7.20 -10.90 -6.24
C LEU A 153 6.36 -12.13 -6.57
N VAL A 154 5.89 -12.25 -7.82
CA VAL A 154 4.97 -13.32 -8.22
C VAL A 154 5.69 -14.56 -8.71
N ASN A 155 6.86 -14.42 -9.35
CA ASN A 155 7.57 -15.55 -9.96
C ASN A 155 8.48 -16.33 -8.99
N GLU A 156 8.23 -16.26 -7.67
CA GLU A 156 8.90 -17.20 -6.76
C GLU A 156 8.41 -18.63 -7.05
N LYS A 157 9.36 -19.45 -7.52
CA LYS A 157 9.29 -20.91 -7.54
C LYS A 157 10.23 -21.47 -6.50
#